data_AF-A0AAT9SVH7-F1
#
_entry.id   AF-A0AAT9SVH7-F1
#
_cell.length_a   1.000
_cell.length_b   1.000
_cell.length_c   1.000
_cell.angle_alpha   90.00
_cell.angle_beta   90.00
_cell.angle_gamma   90.00
#
_symmetry.space_group_name_H-M   'P 1'
#
loop_
_entity.id
_entity.type
_entity.pdbx_description
1 polymer ?
#
loop_
_entity_poly.entity_id
_entity_poly.type
_entity_poly.pdbx_seq_one_letter_code
_entity_poly.pdbx_strand_id
1 'polypeptide(L)'
;MHLVVSSYGESFALIGSVSLGADVETSPSVPRRMLMPIILLFAIVGSYAINNSLFDVGLMLAFGVLAFVLEENDFPVAPVILGVVLGPLLEEYFINSMIKSDGRLIGLVDRPIAAVLAAITIAIVGWTIVASLRSAKANEQHTAG
;
A
#
# COMPACT_ATOMS: atom_id res chain seq x y z
N MET A 1 -21.65 16.77 4.87
CA MET A 1 -21.20 15.44 4.43
C MET A 1 -19.86 15.02 5.05
N HIS A 2 -18.88 15.93 5.19
CA HIS A 2 -17.59 15.66 5.85
C HIS A 2 -17.69 15.43 7.39
N LEU A 3 -18.71 15.99 8.05
CA LEU A 3 -18.98 15.75 9.48
C LEU A 3 -19.57 14.37 9.78
N VAL A 4 -20.26 13.76 8.81
CA VAL A 4 -20.83 12.41 8.98
C VAL A 4 -19.72 11.37 8.97
N VAL A 5 -18.78 11.45 8.03
CA VAL A 5 -17.65 10.50 7.95
C VAL A 5 -16.73 10.57 9.18
N SER A 6 -16.50 11.76 9.73
CA SER A 6 -15.70 11.93 10.97
C SER A 6 -16.42 11.36 12.21
N SER A 7 -17.75 11.50 12.28
CA SER A 7 -18.56 10.97 13.39
C SER A 7 -18.71 9.44 13.32
N TYR A 8 -18.79 8.86 12.13
CA TYR A 8 -18.74 7.39 11.94
C TYR A 8 -17.36 6.80 12.27
N GLY A 9 -16.27 7.54 12.02
CA GLY A 9 -14.91 7.13 12.40
C GLY A 9 -14.72 7.00 13.92
N GLU A 10 -15.22 7.98 14.68
CA GLU A 10 -15.21 7.96 16.16
C GLU A 10 -16.11 6.85 16.71
N SER A 11 -17.25 6.62 16.05
CA SER A 11 -18.20 5.56 16.44
C SER A 11 -17.64 4.15 16.19
N PHE A 12 -16.88 3.94 15.11
CA PHE A 12 -16.21 2.67 14.82
C PHE A 12 -15.02 2.44 15.76
N ALA A 13 -14.29 3.50 16.12
CA ALA A 13 -13.18 3.44 17.09
C ALA A 13 -13.68 3.05 18.50
N LEU A 14 -14.82 3.58 18.95
CA LEU A 14 -15.37 3.22 20.26
C LEU A 14 -15.95 1.79 20.31
N ILE A 15 -16.63 1.34 19.25
CA ILE A 15 -17.11 -0.05 19.14
C ILE A 15 -15.92 -1.02 19.07
N GLY A 16 -14.84 -0.63 18.38
CA GLY A 16 -13.56 -1.35 18.38
C GLY A 16 -12.96 -1.49 19.78
N SER A 17 -12.88 -0.41 20.57
CA SER A 17 -12.30 -0.47 21.91
C SER A 17 -13.13 -1.22 22.96
N VAL A 18 -14.46 -1.24 22.82
CA VAL A 18 -15.36 -1.93 23.77
C VAL A 18 -15.42 -3.43 23.50
N SER A 19 -15.25 -3.87 22.25
CA SER A 19 -15.17 -5.29 21.90
C SER A 19 -13.76 -5.87 22.06
N LEU A 20 -12.74 -5.02 22.24
CA LEU A 20 -11.34 -5.37 22.48
C LEU A 20 -10.97 -5.31 23.98
N GLY A 21 -11.93 -5.56 24.86
CA GLY A 21 -11.71 -5.66 26.31
C GLY A 21 -11.61 -7.09 26.84
N ALA A 22 -11.53 -8.13 25.98
CA ALA A 22 -11.72 -9.52 26.44
C ALA A 22 -10.92 -10.63 25.72
N ASP A 23 -9.96 -10.37 24.84
CA ASP A 23 -8.96 -11.37 24.44
C ASP A 23 -7.77 -10.71 23.72
N VAL A 24 -6.63 -11.38 23.63
CA VAL A 24 -5.36 -10.91 23.04
C VAL A 24 -4.50 -9.98 23.91
N GLU A 25 -4.56 -10.24 25.21
CA GLU A 25 -3.32 -10.45 25.95
C GLU A 25 -2.62 -11.69 25.37
N THR A 26 -1.94 -11.58 24.24
CA THR A 26 -1.04 -12.63 23.75
C THR A 26 0.18 -11.96 23.16
N SER A 27 1.16 -11.74 24.04
CA SER A 27 2.57 -11.73 23.71
C SER A 27 2.83 -12.57 22.45
N PRO A 28 3.39 -12.02 21.37
CA PRO A 28 4.06 -12.87 20.40
C PRO A 28 5.37 -13.32 21.06
N SER A 29 5.27 -14.17 22.08
CA SER A 29 6.33 -15.00 22.64
C SER A 29 6.66 -16.16 21.69
N VAL A 30 6.53 -15.92 20.38
CA VAL A 30 7.25 -16.71 19.39
C VAL A 30 8.60 -16.02 19.26
N PRO A 31 9.71 -16.66 19.68
CA PRO A 31 11.01 -16.04 19.58
C PRO A 31 11.26 -15.68 18.11
N ARG A 32 11.16 -14.39 17.78
CA ARG A 32 11.37 -13.83 16.43
C ARG A 32 12.75 -14.23 15.87
N ARG A 33 13.67 -14.50 16.79
CA ARG A 33 15.00 -15.06 16.58
C ARG A 33 15.02 -16.46 15.95
N MET A 34 13.95 -17.25 16.09
CA MET A 34 13.81 -18.58 15.50
C MET A 34 13.02 -18.55 14.18
N LEU A 35 12.11 -17.58 14.00
CA LEU A 35 11.39 -17.38 12.73
C LEU A 35 12.32 -16.93 11.60
N MET A 36 13.21 -15.97 11.88
CA MET A 36 14.17 -15.42 10.91
C MET A 36 14.95 -16.52 10.14
N PRO A 37 15.65 -17.47 10.80
CA PRO A 37 16.40 -18.51 10.09
C PRO A 37 15.51 -19.53 9.37
N ILE A 38 14.30 -19.82 9.88
CA ILE A 38 13.36 -20.75 9.24
C ILE A 38 12.83 -20.14 7.94
N ILE A 39 12.44 -18.87 7.96
CA ILE A 39 11.95 -18.15 6.77
C ILE A 39 13.07 -18.05 5.73
N LEU A 40 14.30 -17.77 6.16
CA LEU A 40 15.46 -17.71 5.26
C LEU A 40 15.73 -19.05 4.58
N LEU A 41 15.73 -20.15 5.35
CA LEU A 41 15.86 -21.51 4.82
C LEU A 41 14.76 -21.84 3.81
N PHE A 42 13.51 -21.53 4.16
CA PHE A 42 12.36 -21.77 3.27
C PHE A 42 12.46 -20.96 1.98
N ALA A 43 12.93 -19.71 2.05
CA ALA A 43 13.10 -18.86 0.88
C ALA A 43 14.23 -19.33 -0.04
N ILE A 44 15.34 -19.83 0.51
CA ILE A 44 16.43 -20.45 -0.27
C ILE A 44 15.92 -21.69 -1.01
N VAL A 45 15.19 -22.57 -0.31
CA VAL A 45 14.61 -23.79 -0.91
C VAL A 45 13.57 -23.41 -1.98
N GLY A 46 12.72 -22.43 -1.70
CA GLY A 46 11.69 -21.95 -2.63
C GLY A 46 12.28 -21.35 -3.91
N SER A 47 13.31 -20.51 -3.79
CA SER A 47 14.01 -19.93 -4.95
C SER A 47 14.68 -21.01 -5.80
N TYR A 48 15.32 -22.00 -5.17
CA TYR A 48 15.92 -23.13 -5.87
C TYR A 48 14.87 -24.02 -6.57
N ALA A 49 13.68 -24.18 -5.98
CA ALA A 49 12.63 -25.03 -6.53
C ALA A 49 11.98 -24.48 -7.81
N ILE A 50 11.94 -23.16 -8.01
CA ILE A 50 11.26 -22.54 -9.17
C ILE A 50 12.06 -22.75 -10.46
N ASN A 51 13.35 -22.40 -10.46
CA ASN A 51 14.17 -22.40 -11.67
C ASN A 51 15.40 -23.32 -11.61
N ASN A 52 15.64 -24.03 -10.48
CA ASN A 52 16.80 -24.91 -10.29
C ASN A 52 18.13 -24.23 -10.67
N SER A 53 18.22 -22.92 -10.41
CA SER A 53 19.33 -22.07 -10.80
C SER A 53 19.98 -21.45 -9.58
N LEU A 54 21.30 -21.61 -9.47
CA LEU A 54 22.11 -20.98 -8.42
C LEU A 54 22.11 -19.43 -8.54
N PHE A 55 21.81 -18.91 -9.73
CA PHE A 55 21.71 -17.47 -9.96
C PHE A 55 20.53 -16.86 -9.18
N ASP A 56 19.37 -17.53 -9.17
CA ASP A 56 18.18 -17.02 -8.46
C ASP A 56 18.37 -17.04 -6.94
N VAL A 57 19.09 -18.05 -6.43
CA VAL A 57 19.48 -18.10 -5.01
C VAL A 57 20.42 -16.96 -4.66
N GLY A 58 21.39 -16.66 -5.53
CA GLY A 58 22.28 -15.51 -5.38
C GLY A 58 21.53 -14.18 -5.39
N LEU A 59 20.55 -14.03 -6.30
CA LEU A 59 19.69 -12.84 -6.38
C LEU A 59 18.80 -12.70 -5.13
N MET A 60 18.23 -13.79 -4.65
CA MET A 60 17.44 -13.83 -3.41
C MET A 60 18.27 -13.40 -2.19
N LEU A 61 19.51 -13.89 -2.05
CA LEU A 61 20.42 -13.44 -0.99
C LEU A 61 20.79 -11.96 -1.13
N ALA A 62 21.04 -11.48 -2.36
CA ALA A 62 21.32 -10.07 -2.61
C ALA A 62 20.14 -9.17 -2.21
N PHE A 63 18.90 -9.55 -2.54
CA PHE A 63 17.70 -8.83 -2.11
C PHE A 63 17.47 -8.91 -0.60
N GLY A 64 17.81 -10.04 0.05
CA GLY A 64 17.77 -10.15 1.51
C GLY A 64 18.73 -9.20 2.21
N VAL A 65 19.96 -9.07 1.69
CA VAL A 65 20.94 -8.08 2.18
C VAL A 65 20.47 -6.66 1.89
N LEU A 66 19.93 -6.39 0.70
CA LEU A 66 19.38 -5.09 0.35
C LEU A 66 18.23 -4.69 1.28
N ALA A 67 17.33 -5.63 1.62
CA ALA A 67 16.24 -5.40 2.56
C ALA A 67 16.75 -5.06 3.96
N PHE A 68 17.80 -5.73 4.43
CA PHE A 68 18.46 -5.40 5.70
C PHE A 68 19.06 -3.98 5.69
N VAL A 69 19.69 -3.58 4.58
CA VAL A 69 20.22 -2.21 4.41
C VAL A 69 19.09 -1.18 4.38
N LEU A 70 17.98 -1.47 3.72
CA LEU A 70 16.80 -0.59 3.66
C LEU A 70 16.19 -0.39 5.05
N GLU A 71 16.14 -1.44 5.86
CA GLU A 71 15.67 -1.39 7.25
C GLU A 71 16.56 -0.51 8.13
N GLU A 72 17.89 -0.56 7.94
CA GLU A 72 18.85 0.33 8.62
C GLU A 72 18.67 1.81 8.22
N ASN A 73 18.12 2.09 7.04
CA ASN A 73 17.84 3.45 6.56
C ASN A 73 16.43 3.94 6.91
N ASP A 74 15.72 3.27 7.83
CA ASP A 74 14.34 3.60 8.24
C ASP A 74 13.31 3.56 7.09
N PHE A 75 13.66 2.96 5.94
CA PHE A 75 12.71 2.79 4.86
C PHE A 75 11.83 1.56 5.15
N PRO A 76 10.50 1.74 5.24
CA PRO A 76 9.61 0.62 5.45
C PRO A 76 9.72 -0.33 4.24
N VAL A 77 10.17 -1.56 4.48
CA VAL A 77 10.35 -2.58 3.43
C VAL A 77 9.01 -2.95 2.77
N ALA A 78 7.92 -2.84 3.51
CA ALA A 78 6.56 -3.15 3.05
C ALA A 78 6.12 -2.38 1.77
N PRO A 79 6.15 -1.03 1.72
CA PRO A 79 5.80 -0.29 0.50
C PRO A 79 6.77 -0.50 -0.66
N VAL A 80 8.04 -0.83 -0.40
CA VAL A 80 9.00 -1.17 -1.46
C VAL A 80 8.56 -2.44 -2.17
N ILE A 81 8.28 -3.51 -1.41
CA ILE A 81 7.78 -4.77 -1.96
C ILE A 81 6.43 -4.55 -2.67
N LEU A 82 5.52 -3.79 -2.05
CA LEU A 82 4.23 -3.47 -2.63
C LEU A 82 4.38 -2.75 -3.99
N GLY A 83 5.29 -1.79 -4.09
CA GLY A 83 5.59 -1.08 -5.34
C GLY A 83 6.18 -2.00 -6.41
N VAL A 84 7.09 -2.89 -6.04
CA VAL A 84 7.71 -3.87 -6.96
C VAL A 84 6.67 -4.85 -7.52
N VAL A 85 5.72 -5.29 -6.69
CA VAL A 85 4.64 -6.20 -7.13
C VAL A 85 3.55 -5.44 -7.90
N LEU A 86 3.16 -4.24 -7.47
CA LEU A 86 2.13 -3.43 -8.12
C LEU A 86 2.59 -2.84 -9.45
N GLY A 87 3.87 -2.55 -9.63
CA GLY A 87 4.43 -1.99 -10.87
C GLY A 87 4.04 -2.77 -12.12
N PRO A 88 4.41 -4.06 -12.24
CA PRO A 88 4.07 -4.88 -13.41
C PRO A 88 2.56 -5.09 -13.55
N LEU A 89 1.82 -5.20 -12.45
CA LEU A 89 0.37 -5.28 -12.48
C LEU A 89 -0.26 -4.01 -13.07
N LEU A 90 0.22 -2.84 -12.66
CA LEU A 90 -0.25 -1.56 -13.17
C LEU A 90 0.03 -1.43 -14.66
N GLU A 91 1.23 -1.81 -15.10
CA GLU A 91 1.61 -1.83 -16.50
C GLU A 91 0.72 -2.78 -17.32
N GLU A 92 0.51 -4.00 -16.83
CA GLU A 92 -0.37 -4.99 -17.47
C GLU A 92 -1.80 -4.46 -17.58
N TYR A 93 -2.38 -3.94 -16.50
CA TYR A 93 -3.72 -3.36 -16.52
C TYR A 93 -3.83 -2.15 -17.44
N PHE A 94 -2.79 -1.31 -17.50
CA PHE A 94 -2.74 -0.15 -18.38
C PHE A 94 -2.70 -0.56 -19.85
N ILE A 95 -1.82 -1.49 -20.21
CA ILE A 95 -1.70 -2.01 -21.58
C ILE A 95 -2.98 -2.75 -21.98
N ASN A 96 -3.50 -3.61 -21.12
CA ASN A 96 -4.74 -4.35 -21.37
C ASN A 96 -5.93 -3.39 -21.55
N SER A 97 -6.01 -2.32 -20.75
CA SER A 97 -7.00 -1.26 -20.92
C SER A 97 -6.84 -0.51 -22.25
N MET A 98 -5.60 -0.24 -22.69
CA MET A 98 -5.31 0.45 -23.95
C MET A 98 -5.66 -0.39 -25.17
N ILE A 99 -5.31 -1.68 -25.15
CA ILE A 99 -5.65 -2.65 -26.20
C ILE A 99 -7.17 -2.81 -26.29
N LYS A 100 -7.85 -2.94 -25.15
CA LYS A 100 -9.31 -3.06 -25.09
C LYS A 100 -10.06 -1.79 -25.53
N SER A 101 -9.36 -0.66 -25.60
CA SER A 101 -9.90 0.64 -26.04
C SER A 101 -9.49 1.00 -27.48
N ASP A 102 -8.97 0.05 -28.27
CA ASP A 102 -8.53 0.25 -29.67
C ASP A 102 -7.60 1.47 -29.86
N GLY A 103 -6.70 1.72 -28.89
CA GLY A 103 -5.75 2.84 -28.94
C GLY A 103 -6.38 4.24 -28.86
N ARG A 104 -7.68 4.35 -28.61
CA ARG A 104 -8.42 5.60 -28.44
C ARG A 104 -8.63 5.87 -26.95
N LEU A 105 -7.99 6.93 -26.41
CA LEU A 105 -8.23 7.44 -25.04
C LEU A 105 -9.72 7.73 -24.75
N ILE A 106 -10.54 7.86 -25.80
CA ILE A 106 -11.99 8.03 -25.77
C ILE A 106 -12.76 6.75 -25.38
N GLY A 107 -12.15 5.55 -25.48
CA GLY A 107 -12.75 4.29 -25.03
C GLY A 107 -12.92 4.19 -23.50
N LEU A 108 -12.20 5.01 -22.73
CA LEU A 108 -12.40 5.17 -21.29
C LEU A 108 -13.71 5.88 -20.95
N VAL A 109 -14.22 6.72 -21.86
CA VAL A 109 -15.49 7.46 -21.69
C VAL A 109 -16.68 6.62 -22.17
N ASP A 110 -16.46 5.77 -23.17
CA ASP A 110 -17.49 4.88 -23.72
C ASP A 110 -17.96 3.83 -22.70
N ARG A 111 -17.09 3.46 -21.74
CA ARG A 111 -17.46 2.58 -20.63
C ARG A 111 -18.04 3.38 -19.45
N PRO A 112 -19.36 3.30 -19.17
CA PRO A 112 -20.02 4.11 -18.15
C PRO A 112 -19.44 3.89 -16.74
N ILE A 113 -18.92 2.70 -16.44
CA ILE A 113 -18.23 2.40 -15.17
C ILE A 113 -16.91 3.18 -15.03
N ALA A 114 -16.12 3.29 -16.10
CA ALA A 114 -14.83 3.96 -16.07
C ALA A 114 -15.00 5.49 -15.98
N ALA A 115 -16.00 6.03 -16.69
CA ALA A 115 -16.37 7.45 -16.59
C ALA A 115 -16.80 7.84 -15.17
N VAL A 116 -17.62 7.01 -14.51
CA VAL A 116 -18.06 7.26 -13.13
C VAL A 116 -16.88 7.19 -12.15
N LEU A 117 -16.01 6.19 -12.26
CA LEU A 117 -14.82 6.08 -11.40
C LEU A 117 -13.82 7.22 -11.63
N ALA A 118 -13.62 7.64 -12.88
CA ALA A 118 -12.76 8.77 -13.21
C ALA A 118 -13.32 10.09 -12.63
N ALA A 119 -14.63 10.32 -12.77
CA ALA A 119 -15.29 11.49 -12.19
C ALA A 119 -15.16 11.52 -10.65
N ILE A 120 -15.34 10.38 -9.99
CA ILE A 120 -15.16 10.25 -8.53
C ILE A 120 -13.70 10.53 -8.14
N THR A 121 -12.73 9.99 -8.88
CA THR A 121 -11.30 10.19 -8.62
C THR A 121 -10.93 11.67 -8.75
N ILE A 122 -11.36 12.33 -9.82
CA ILE A 122 -11.11 13.77 -10.04
C ILE A 122 -11.80 14.61 -8.95
N ALA A 123 -13.01 14.25 -8.53
CA ALA A 123 -13.73 14.96 -7.47
C ALA A 123 -13.00 14.85 -6.12
N ILE A 124 -12.49 13.67 -5.78
CA ILE A 124 -11.73 13.44 -4.55
C ILE A 124 -10.40 14.20 -4.60
N VAL A 125 -9.64 14.08 -5.68
CA VAL A 125 -8.35 14.78 -5.84
C VAL A 125 -8.54 16.29 -5.86
N GLY A 126 -9.57 16.80 -6.51
CA GLY A 126 -9.91 18.22 -6.51
C GLY A 126 -10.27 18.72 -5.11
N TRP A 127 -11.06 17.94 -4.36
CA TRP A 127 -11.42 18.29 -2.99
C TRP A 127 -10.22 18.27 -2.04
N THR A 128 -9.32 17.28 -2.17
CA THR A 128 -8.11 17.19 -1.33
C THR A 128 -7.11 18.28 -1.65
N ILE A 129 -6.92 18.68 -2.91
CA ILE A 129 -6.04 19.78 -3.30
C ILE A 129 -6.57 21.12 -2.78
N VAL A 130 -7.87 21.39 -2.93
CA VAL A 130 -8.49 22.62 -2.42
C VAL A 130 -8.49 22.64 -0.89
N ALA A 131 -8.71 21.49 -0.24
CA ALA A 131 -8.62 21.37 1.22
C ALA A 131 -7.17 21.54 1.71
N SER A 132 -6.17 20.99 1.02
CA SER A 132 -4.74 21.12 1.36
C SER A 132 -4.25 22.57 1.21
N LEU A 133 -4.70 23.29 0.17
CA LEU A 133 -4.42 24.72 0.01
C LEU A 133 -5.17 25.59 1.04
N ARG A 134 -6.34 25.16 1.50
CA ARG A 134 -7.08 25.84 2.59
C ARG A 134 -6.47 25.55 3.97
N SER A 135 -5.88 24.38 4.18
CA SER A 135 -5.17 24.02 5.41
C SER A 135 -3.81 24.70 5.55
N ALA A 136 -3.17 25.12 4.45
CA ALA A 136 -1.97 25.94 4.49
C ALA A 136 -2.25 27.38 5.00
N LYS A 137 -3.43 27.94 4.70
CA LYS A 137 -3.81 29.30 5.16
C LYS A 137 -4.35 29.36 6.60
N ALA A 138 -4.74 28.24 7.19
CA ALA A 138 -5.28 28.19 8.56
C ALA A 138 -4.18 28.20 9.64
N ASN A 139 -2.91 27.93 9.29
CA ASN A 139 -1.82 27.86 10.25
C ASN A 139 -1.06 29.20 10.46
N GLU A 140 -1.29 30.21 9.62
CA GLU A 140 -0.69 31.55 9.79
C GLU A 140 -1.45 32.44 10.81
N GLN A 141 -2.63 32.03 11.29
CA GLN A 141 -3.43 32.83 12.23
C GLN A 141 -3.28 32.41 13.70
N HIS A 142 -2.48 31.40 14.01
CA HIS A 142 -2.22 30.94 15.39
C HIS A 142 -0.88 31.40 15.98
N THR A 143 -0.11 32.24 15.27
CA THR A 143 1.14 32.83 15.79
C THR A 143 1.06 34.34 16.02
N ALA A 144 -0.12 34.97 15.86
CA ALA A 144 -0.30 36.42 15.98
C ALA A 144 -1.62 36.81 16.69
N GLY A 145 -1.95 36.15 17.80
CA GLY A 145 -3.09 36.49 18.65
C GLY A 145 -2.81 36.22 20.11
#